data_AF-X1FDJ3-F1
#
_entry.id   AF-X1FDJ3-F1
#
_cell.length_a   1.000
_cell.length_b   1.000
_cell.length_c   1.000
_cell.angle_alpha   90.00
_cell.angle_beta   90.00
_cell.angle_gamma   90.00
#
_symmetry.space_group_name_H-M   'P 1'
#
loop_
_entity.id
_entity.type
_entity.pdbx_description
1 polymer ?
#
loop_
_entity_poly.entity_id
_entity_poly.type
_entity_poly.pdbx_seq_one_letter_code
_entity_poly.pdbx_strand_id
1 'polypeptide(L)'
;YLSFTPKVEDLIVVLKWINIYGVPHYYVQVFFDAIYIISFSKILKLLKNASIEIKGRKNKKFFGRLDENLTFIIEKNPKNQFKETIHIFVNQGYLISSSFVKPDLIAKRKELASGRLLHYISFIGGDATIDKNILIKLIEKPF
;
A
#
# COMPACT_ATOMS: atom_id res chain seq x y z
N TYR A 1 -11.51 -4.98 2.52
CA TYR A 1 -10.97 -4.87 1.16
C TYR A 1 -9.47 -4.78 1.23
N LEU A 2 -8.75 -5.45 0.33
CA LEU A 2 -7.30 -5.28 0.18
C LEU A 2 -7.04 -3.88 -0.39
N SER A 3 -6.09 -3.16 0.18
CA SER A 3 -5.87 -1.75 -0.17
C SER A 3 -4.41 -1.34 -0.07
N PHE A 4 -4.01 -0.41 -0.92
CA PHE A 4 -2.91 0.50 -0.61
C PHE A 4 -3.36 1.46 0.49
N THR A 5 -2.49 1.73 1.47
CA THR A 5 -2.83 2.50 2.67
C THR A 5 -1.94 3.72 2.91
N PRO A 6 -1.79 4.64 1.94
CA PRO A 6 -1.10 5.90 2.19
C PRO A 6 -1.82 6.68 3.30
N LYS A 7 -1.04 7.32 4.16
CA LYS A 7 -1.59 8.28 5.14
C LYS A 7 -1.73 9.64 4.48
N VAL A 8 -2.75 10.38 4.87
CA VAL A 8 -3.01 11.73 4.31
C VAL A 8 -1.82 12.66 4.55
N GLU A 9 -1.20 12.59 5.73
CA GLU A 9 -0.01 13.38 6.08
C GLU A 9 1.19 13.10 5.18
N ASP A 10 1.35 11.85 4.73
CA ASP A 10 2.49 11.44 3.90
C ASP A 10 2.38 11.99 2.47
N LEU A 11 1.16 12.23 1.96
CA LEU A 11 0.96 12.72 0.60
C LEU A 11 1.67 14.06 0.35
N ILE A 12 1.64 14.97 1.33
CA ILE A 12 2.29 16.28 1.24
C ILE A 12 3.81 16.12 1.21
N VAL A 13 4.35 15.21 2.03
CA VAL A 13 5.79 14.94 2.08
C VAL A 13 6.27 14.35 0.76
N VAL A 14 5.56 13.34 0.24
CA VAL A 14 5.87 12.70 -1.04
C VAL A 14 5.81 13.70 -2.19
N LEU A 15 4.78 14.56 -2.23
CA LEU A 15 4.68 15.61 -3.25
C LEU A 15 5.86 16.59 -3.19
N LYS A 16 6.30 17.01 -2.00
CA LYS A 16 7.49 17.85 -1.84
C LYS A 16 8.75 17.16 -2.35
N TRP A 17 8.94 15.87 -2.04
CA TRP A 17 10.06 15.08 -2.54
C TRP A 17 10.08 15.02 -4.07
N ILE A 18 8.94 14.74 -4.70
CA ILE A 18 8.82 14.73 -6.16
C ILE A 18 9.18 16.11 -6.74
N ASN A 19 8.69 17.20 -6.15
CA ASN A 19 8.97 18.54 -6.64
C ASN A 19 10.44 18.96 -6.48
N ILE A 20 11.11 18.51 -5.42
CA ILE A 20 12.52 18.83 -5.16
C ILE A 20 13.45 18.01 -6.04
N TYR A 21 13.20 16.70 -6.18
CA TYR A 21 14.15 15.77 -6.79
C TYR A 21 13.72 15.26 -8.17
N GLY A 22 12.49 15.50 -8.60
CA GLY A 22 11.98 15.04 -9.89
C GLY A 22 11.79 13.52 -10.00
N VAL A 23 11.83 12.79 -8.89
CA VAL A 23 11.78 11.32 -8.88
C VAL A 23 10.33 10.82 -8.73
N PRO A 24 9.82 9.96 -9.64
CA PRO A 24 8.48 9.39 -9.50
C PRO A 24 8.38 8.45 -8.31
N HIS A 25 7.24 8.46 -7.62
CA HIS A 25 6.99 7.63 -6.44
C HIS A 25 5.85 6.64 -6.66
N TYR A 26 5.98 5.45 -6.08
CA TYR A 26 5.03 4.36 -6.19
C TYR A 26 4.76 3.73 -4.81
N TYR A 27 3.56 3.22 -4.63
CA TYR A 27 3.16 2.42 -3.48
C TYR A 27 3.03 0.97 -3.94
N VAL A 28 3.69 0.07 -3.22
CA VAL A 28 3.67 -1.37 -3.49
C VAL A 28 3.00 -2.06 -2.31
N GLN A 29 2.01 -2.90 -2.60
CA GLN A 29 1.35 -3.74 -1.62
C GLN A 29 1.66 -5.20 -1.93
N VAL A 30 2.39 -5.84 -1.02
CA VAL A 30 2.81 -7.24 -1.14
C VAL A 30 1.90 -8.11 -0.27
N PHE A 31 1.29 -9.11 -0.89
CA PHE A 31 0.54 -10.19 -0.26
C PHE A 31 1.31 -11.51 -0.39
N PHE A 32 0.79 -12.58 0.20
CA PHE A 32 1.41 -13.91 0.10
C PHE A 32 1.33 -14.52 -1.30
N ASP A 33 0.39 -14.06 -2.12
CA ASP A 33 0.02 -14.63 -3.42
C ASP A 33 -0.03 -13.58 -4.54
N ALA A 34 0.16 -12.30 -4.22
CA ALA A 34 0.11 -11.22 -5.20
C ALA A 34 0.92 -9.99 -4.76
N ILE A 35 1.49 -9.28 -5.73
CA ILE A 35 2.05 -7.94 -5.54
C ILE A 35 1.33 -6.96 -6.44
N TYR A 36 0.85 -5.87 -5.85
CA TYR A 36 0.22 -4.77 -6.57
C TYR A 36 1.04 -3.49 -6.44
N ILE A 37 0.98 -2.64 -7.45
CA ILE A 37 1.64 -1.33 -7.47
C ILE A 37 0.69 -0.23 -7.94
N ILE A 38 0.83 0.96 -7.38
CA ILE A 38 0.13 2.17 -7.84
C ILE A 38 1.07 3.37 -7.79
N SER A 39 1.10 4.17 -8.85
CA SER A 39 1.87 5.42 -8.88
C SER A 39 1.21 6.48 -7.99
N PHE A 40 2.01 7.32 -7.34
CA PHE A 40 1.52 8.46 -6.57
C PHE A 40 0.65 9.42 -7.40
N SER A 41 1.03 9.66 -8.67
CA SER A 41 0.23 10.49 -9.59
C SER A 41 -1.18 9.93 -9.82
N LYS A 42 -1.32 8.61 -9.99
CA LYS A 42 -2.62 7.93 -10.07
C LYS A 42 -3.42 8.09 -8.78
N ILE A 43 -2.79 7.96 -7.60
CA ILE A 43 -3.45 8.23 -6.32
C ILE A 43 -4.05 9.63 -6.31
N LEU A 44 -3.28 10.66 -6.66
CA LEU A 44 -3.77 12.04 -6.70
C LEU A 44 -4.91 12.22 -7.72
N LYS A 45 -4.81 11.59 -8.90
CA LYS A 45 -5.88 11.62 -9.91
C LYS A 45 -7.18 10.99 -9.39
N LEU A 46 -7.11 9.85 -8.69
CA LEU A 46 -8.27 9.21 -8.08
C LEU A 46 -8.92 10.09 -7.02
N LEU A 47 -8.11 10.69 -6.13
CA LEU A 47 -8.60 11.59 -5.09
C LEU A 47 -9.24 12.85 -5.67
N LYS A 48 -8.68 13.38 -6.76
CA LYS A 48 -9.19 14.57 -7.47
C LYS A 48 -10.51 14.32 -8.18
N ASN A 49 -10.65 13.16 -8.84
CA ASN A 49 -11.75 12.89 -9.76
C ASN A 49 -12.93 12.15 -9.12
N ALA A 50 -12.76 11.60 -7.92
CA ALA A 50 -13.82 10.83 -7.26
C ALA A 50 -14.93 11.73 -6.71
N SER A 51 -16.18 11.25 -6.81
CA SER A 51 -17.30 11.77 -6.03
C SER A 51 -17.21 11.24 -4.60
N ILE A 52 -17.50 12.11 -3.62
CA ILE A 52 -17.33 11.80 -2.20
C ILE A 52 -18.69 11.65 -1.53
N GLU A 53 -18.93 10.49 -0.95
CA GLU A 53 -20.05 10.24 -0.03
C GLU A 53 -19.52 10.15 1.41
N ILE A 54 -20.12 10.88 2.35
CA ILE A 54 -19.70 10.87 3.75
C ILE A 54 -20.73 10.08 4.57
N LYS A 55 -20.27 9.08 5.33
CA LYS A 55 -21.12 8.34 6.29
C LYS A 55 -20.56 8.38 7.70
N GLY A 56 -21.46 8.31 8.68
CA GLY A 56 -21.15 8.26 10.11
C GLY A 56 -21.18 9.63 10.78
N ARG A 57 -21.74 9.70 12.01
CA ARG A 57 -21.81 10.94 12.81
C ARG A 57 -20.54 11.23 13.61
N LYS A 58 -20.02 10.24 14.35
CA LYS A 58 -18.82 10.38 15.21
C LYS A 58 -17.53 9.90 14.54
N ASN A 59 -17.59 8.79 13.80
CA ASN A 59 -16.49 8.26 13.00
C ASN A 59 -16.78 8.45 11.52
N LYS A 60 -16.59 9.68 11.03
CA LYS A 60 -16.82 10.01 9.62
C LYS A 60 -15.91 9.16 8.74
N LYS A 61 -16.51 8.51 7.75
CA LYS A 61 -15.81 7.81 6.67
C LYS A 61 -16.16 8.49 5.35
N PHE A 62 -15.15 8.75 4.54
CA PHE A 62 -15.32 9.28 3.20
C PHE A 62 -15.20 8.14 2.21
N PHE A 63 -16.22 7.95 1.38
CA PHE A 63 -16.25 6.94 0.34
C PHE A 63 -16.06 7.63 -1.01
N GLY A 64 -14.93 7.35 -1.67
CA GLY A 64 -14.63 7.86 -2.99
C GLY A 64 -15.13 6.92 -4.08
N ARG A 65 -15.98 7.42 -4.98
CA ARG A 65 -16.49 6.68 -6.13
C ARG A 65 -16.03 7.31 -7.45
N LEU A 66 -15.69 6.47 -8.41
CA LEU A 66 -15.41 6.87 -9.79
C LEU A 66 -16.31 6.02 -10.70
N ASP A 67 -17.09 6.66 -11.57
CA ASP A 67 -18.05 5.97 -12.45
C ASP A 67 -18.93 4.97 -11.68
N GLU A 68 -19.51 5.43 -10.56
CA GLU A 68 -20.33 4.66 -9.60
C GLU A 68 -19.58 3.57 -8.81
N ASN A 69 -18.35 3.23 -9.19
CA ASN A 69 -17.54 2.21 -8.54
C ASN A 69 -16.80 2.74 -7.31
N LEU A 70 -16.92 2.03 -6.19
CA LEU A 70 -16.18 2.34 -4.98
C LEU A 70 -14.67 2.10 -5.20
N THR A 71 -13.90 3.17 -5.02
CA THR A 71 -12.48 3.23 -5.39
C THR A 71 -11.59 3.32 -4.15
N PHE A 72 -12.00 4.10 -3.15
CA PHE A 72 -11.27 4.24 -1.90
C PHE A 72 -12.19 4.59 -0.72
N ILE A 73 -11.68 4.38 0.49
CA ILE A 73 -12.31 4.79 1.74
C ILE A 73 -11.29 5.55 2.59
N ILE A 74 -11.65 6.70 3.14
CA ILE A 74 -10.80 7.45 4.09
C ILE A 74 -11.42 7.35 5.48
N GLU A 75 -10.62 6.95 6.46
CA GLU A 75 -11.04 6.88 7.85
C GLU A 75 -9.90 7.20 8.83
N LYS A 76 -10.28 7.59 10.05
CA LYS A 76 -9.37 7.71 11.19
C LYS A 76 -9.51 6.48 12.07
N ASN A 77 -8.42 5.77 12.30
CA ASN A 77 -8.42 4.57 13.12
C ASN A 77 -7.69 4.82 14.46
N PRO A 78 -8.34 4.61 15.61
CA PRO A 78 -7.70 4.71 16.93
C PRO A 78 -6.44 3.84 17.06
N LYS A 79 -6.42 2.66 16.42
CA LYS A 79 -5.26 1.75 16.43
C LYS A 79 -4.06 2.30 15.64
N ASN A 80 -4.28 3.25 14.74
CA ASN A 80 -3.23 3.92 13.96
C ASN A 80 -2.98 5.35 14.47
N GLN A 81 -3.01 5.55 15.80
CA GLN A 81 -2.79 6.86 16.42
C GLN A 81 -3.73 7.95 15.89
N PHE A 82 -4.95 7.57 15.48
CA PHE A 82 -5.95 8.46 14.86
C PHE A 82 -5.49 9.13 13.54
N LYS A 83 -4.44 8.62 12.90
CA LYS A 83 -3.99 9.10 11.60
C LYS A 83 -5.03 8.81 10.53
N GLU A 84 -5.30 9.81 9.71
CA GLU A 84 -6.22 9.69 8.60
C GLU A 84 -5.58 8.87 7.48
N THR A 85 -6.19 7.73 7.19
CA THR A 85 -5.64 6.72 6.29
C THR A 85 -6.55 6.56 5.09
N ILE A 86 -5.96 6.56 3.89
CA ILE A 86 -6.69 6.38 2.64
C ILE A 86 -6.55 4.91 2.25
N HIS A 87 -7.64 4.17 2.27
CA HIS A 87 -7.72 2.78 1.82
C HIS A 87 -8.09 2.74 0.34
N ILE A 88 -7.11 2.77 -0.54
CA ILE A 88 -7.30 2.70 -1.99
C ILE A 88 -7.33 1.23 -2.40
N PHE A 89 -8.39 0.76 -3.04
CA PHE A 89 -8.51 -0.65 -3.36
C PHE A 89 -7.43 -1.09 -4.36
N VAL A 90 -6.89 -2.30 -4.17
CA VAL A 90 -5.75 -2.79 -4.97
C VAL A 90 -6.05 -2.94 -6.46
N ASN A 91 -7.34 -3.11 -6.82
CA ASN A 91 -7.81 -3.11 -8.21
C ASN A 91 -7.62 -1.76 -8.93
N GLN A 92 -7.35 -0.68 -8.19
CA GLN A 92 -6.97 0.61 -8.75
C GLN A 92 -5.49 0.66 -9.15
N GLY A 93 -4.69 -0.31 -8.73
CA GLY A 93 -3.29 -0.46 -9.13
C GLY A 93 -3.10 -1.40 -10.33
N TYR A 94 -1.89 -1.91 -10.46
CA TYR A 94 -1.50 -2.95 -11.41
C TYR A 94 -1.00 -4.17 -10.62
N LEU A 95 -1.43 -5.36 -11.01
CA LEU A 95 -0.84 -6.61 -10.55
C LEU A 95 0.52 -6.76 -11.24
N ILE A 96 1.60 -6.86 -10.47
CA ILE A 96 2.97 -7.04 -11.00
C ILE A 96 3.57 -8.40 -10.66
N SER A 97 2.91 -9.18 -9.81
CA SER A 97 3.29 -10.57 -9.58
C SER A 97 2.10 -11.34 -9.02
N SER A 98 1.89 -12.55 -9.54
CA SER A 98 1.03 -13.59 -8.97
C SER A 98 1.77 -14.93 -8.84
N SER A 99 3.10 -14.91 -9.04
CA SER A 99 3.94 -16.11 -9.08
C SER A 99 4.90 -16.07 -7.90
N PHE A 100 4.63 -16.95 -6.94
CA PHE A 100 5.36 -17.02 -5.67
C PHE A 100 5.80 -18.45 -5.38
N VAL A 101 7.05 -18.57 -4.94
CA VAL A 101 7.51 -19.73 -4.19
C VAL A 101 7.32 -19.38 -2.72
N LYS A 102 6.52 -20.18 -2.01
CA LYS A 102 6.27 -19.96 -0.59
C LYS A 102 7.55 -20.24 0.20
N PRO A 103 7.95 -19.37 1.15
CA PRO A 103 9.05 -19.67 2.05
C PRO A 103 8.68 -20.74 3.07
N ASP A 104 9.67 -21.52 3.51
CA ASP A 104 9.54 -22.44 4.63
C ASP A 104 9.53 -21.68 5.95
N LEU A 105 8.77 -22.21 6.92
CA LEU A 105 8.64 -21.67 8.26
C LEU A 105 9.53 -22.46 9.21
N ILE A 106 10.49 -21.79 9.85
CA ILE A 106 11.44 -22.42 10.77
C ILE A 106 11.38 -21.73 12.12
N ALA A 107 11.15 -22.51 13.18
CA ALA A 107 11.20 -22.01 14.55
C ALA A 107 12.66 -21.69 14.93
N LYS A 108 12.87 -20.48 15.45
CA LYS A 108 14.16 -20.02 15.98
C LYS A 108 14.02 -19.62 17.44
N ARG A 109 15.12 -19.78 18.17
CA ARG A 109 15.28 -19.32 19.56
C ARG A 109 16.46 -18.36 19.61
N LYS A 110 16.26 -17.20 20.22
CA LYS A 110 17.32 -16.22 20.49
C LYS A 110 17.38 -15.96 21.99
N GLU A 111 18.54 -16.17 22.59
CA GLU A 111 18.80 -15.74 23.96
C GLU A 111 19.19 -14.26 23.97
N LEU A 112 18.53 -13.48 24.81
CA LEU A 112 18.79 -12.06 25.00
C LEU A 112 19.87 -11.85 26.06
N ALA A 113 20.54 -10.71 26.06
CA ALA A 113 21.60 -10.38 27.03
C ALA A 113 21.13 -10.47 28.50
N SER A 114 19.83 -10.40 28.76
CA SER A 114 19.23 -10.55 30.09
C SER A 114 18.94 -12.02 30.48
N GLY A 115 19.42 -13.03 29.73
CA GLY A 115 19.12 -14.46 29.93
C GLY A 115 17.70 -14.90 29.52
N ARG A 116 16.90 -14.00 28.93
CA ARG A 116 15.54 -14.33 28.46
C ARG A 116 15.60 -15.03 27.11
N LEU A 117 14.70 -16.01 26.90
CA LEU A 117 14.58 -16.73 25.63
C LEU A 117 13.43 -16.16 24.79
N LEU A 118 13.76 -15.71 23.57
CA LEU A 118 12.80 -15.30 22.56
C LEU A 118 12.60 -16.43 21.54
N HIS A 119 11.39 -16.97 21.48
CA HIS A 119 10.99 -17.94 20.45
C HIS A 119 10.23 -17.21 19.35
N TYR A 120 10.63 -17.38 18.09
CA TYR A 120 9.98 -16.74 16.95
C TYR A 120 10.07 -17.62 15.70
N ILE A 121 9.22 -17.36 14.72
CA ILE A 121 9.27 -18.03 13.42
C ILE A 121 10.09 -17.18 12.46
N SER A 122 11.00 -17.82 11.74
CA SER A 122 11.79 -17.26 10.64
C SER A 122 11.31 -17.88 9.34
N PHE A 123 11.37 -17.12 8.25
CA PHE A 123 11.13 -17.61 6.91
C PHE A 123 12.48 -17.94 6.25
N ILE A 124 12.57 -19.05 5.51
CA ILE A 124 13.75 -19.41 4.70
C ILE A 124 13.29 -19.72 3.28
N GLY A 125 14.08 -19.24 2.30
CA GLY A 125 13.74 -19.34 0.90
C GLY A 125 12.57 -18.44 0.53
N GLY A 126 11.79 -18.88 -0.45
CA GLY A 126 10.74 -18.10 -1.09
C GLY A 126 11.29 -17.18 -2.17
N ASP A 127 10.47 -16.98 -3.20
CA ASP A 127 10.81 -16.17 -4.36
C ASP A 127 9.54 -15.57 -4.96
N ALA A 128 9.66 -14.43 -5.61
CA ALA A 128 8.56 -13.75 -6.27
C ALA A 128 9.04 -13.23 -7.63
N THR A 129 8.43 -13.72 -8.70
CA THR A 129 8.76 -13.24 -10.05
C THR A 129 7.93 -12.02 -10.38
N ILE A 130 8.60 -10.88 -10.61
CA ILE A 130 7.96 -9.61 -10.98
C ILE A 130 7.86 -9.52 -12.51
N ASP A 131 6.70 -9.12 -13.01
CA ASP A 131 6.50 -8.75 -14.40
C ASP A 131 7.26 -7.46 -14.72
N LYS A 132 8.43 -7.64 -15.33
CA LYS A 132 9.32 -6.54 -15.75
C LYS A 132 8.67 -5.62 -16.77
N ASN A 133 7.81 -6.13 -17.66
CA ASN A 133 7.20 -5.33 -18.71
C ASN A 133 6.22 -4.31 -18.12
N ILE A 134 5.43 -4.74 -17.12
CA ILE A 134 4.53 -3.84 -16.40
C ILE A 134 5.35 -2.80 -15.63
N LEU A 135 6.42 -3.21 -14.94
CA LEU A 135 7.25 -2.29 -14.17
C LEU A 135 7.92 -1.23 -15.06
N ILE A 136 8.53 -1.65 -16.18
CA ILE A 136 9.15 -0.75 -17.15
C ILE A 136 8.11 0.23 -17.71
N LYS A 137 6.95 -0.25 -18.14
CA LYS A 137 5.86 0.60 -18.64
C LYS A 137 5.40 1.65 -17.63
N LEU A 138 5.42 1.32 -16.35
CA LEU A 138 5.05 2.24 -15.27
C LEU A 138 6.13 3.29 -14.99
N ILE A 139 7.40 2.94 -15.14
CA ILE A 139 8.54 3.83 -14.88
C ILE A 139 8.82 4.74 -16.07
N GLU A 140 8.71 4.25 -17.30
CA GLU A 140 8.99 4.99 -18.55
C GLU A 140 7.92 6.00 -18.95
N LYS A 141 6.75 5.99 -18.29
CA LYS A 141 5.74 7.04 -18.40
C LYS A 141 5.65 7.87 -17.12
N PRO A 142 6.71 8.60 -16.73
CA PRO A 142 6.57 9.58 -15.68
C PRO A 142 5.80 10.77 -16.28
N PHE A 143 4.58 10.98 -15.78
CA PHE A 143 3.68 12.12 -16.01
C PHE A 143 2.68 12.03 -17.18
#